data_AF-A0A6N9DGA1-F1
#
_entry.id   AF-A0A6N9DGA1-F1
#
_cell.length_a   1.000
_cell.length_b   1.000
_cell.length_c   1.000
_cell.angle_alpha   90.00
_cell.angle_beta   90.00
_cell.angle_gamma   90.00
#
_symmetry.space_group_name_H-M   'P 1'
#
loop_
_entity.id
_entity.type
_entity.pdbx_description
1 polymer ?
#
loop_
_entity_poly.entity_id
_entity_poly.type
_entity_poly.pdbx_seq_one_letter_code
_entity_poly.pdbx_strand_id
1 'polypeptide(L)'
;MLDALGHSDVVVGTRYSDGGDVDPNWKMSRVLLSKWANFGIRTILGLRVHDATGGFKAYRREALRAINPESLTVAGFGFQAEVAYRAQQCGLTVSEHPYTFMERMAGKSKMSLQIAIEAFWRLTLLRLKRN
;
A
#
# COMPACT_ATOMS: atom_id res chain seq x y z
N MET A 1 -4.49 -15.27 -4.99
CA MET A 1 -4.94 -14.10 -4.19
C MET A 1 -6.24 -14.34 -3.43
N LEU A 2 -7.34 -14.76 -4.08
CA LEU A 2 -8.62 -15.00 -3.38
C LEU A 2 -8.58 -16.20 -2.45
N ASP A 3 -7.87 -17.28 -2.81
CA ASP A 3 -7.74 -18.46 -1.93
C ASP A 3 -7.06 -18.13 -0.59
N ALA A 4 -6.16 -17.14 -0.59
CA ALA A 4 -5.50 -16.66 0.62
C ALA A 4 -6.48 -15.96 1.59
N LEU A 5 -7.63 -15.48 1.10
CA LEU A 5 -8.70 -15.00 1.98
C LEU A 5 -9.33 -16.14 2.79
N GLY A 6 -9.03 -17.41 2.53
CA GLY A 6 -9.43 -18.53 3.39
C GLY A 6 -8.83 -18.44 4.80
N HIS A 7 -7.65 -17.83 4.94
CA HIS A 7 -6.89 -17.73 6.19
C HIS A 7 -6.39 -16.30 6.50
N SER A 8 -6.88 -15.30 5.78
CA SER A 8 -6.52 -13.90 5.99
C SER A 8 -7.72 -12.99 5.79
N ASP A 9 -7.72 -11.87 6.51
CA ASP A 9 -8.76 -10.83 6.42
C ASP A 9 -8.49 -9.91 5.23
N VAL A 10 -7.20 -9.64 4.96
CA VAL A 10 -6.72 -8.82 3.85
C VAL A 10 -5.55 -9.52 3.18
N VAL A 11 -5.55 -9.55 1.85
CA VAL A 11 -4.42 -10.02 1.04
C VAL A 11 -3.88 -8.85 0.23
N VAL A 12 -2.63 -8.47 0.46
CA VAL A 12 -1.94 -7.40 -0.24
C VAL A 12 -1.10 -7.97 -1.37
N GLY A 13 -1.39 -7.57 -2.60
CA GLY A 13 -0.49 -7.80 -3.72
C GLY A 13 0.79 -7.00 -3.52
N THR A 14 1.93 -7.66 -3.57
CA THR A 14 3.23 -7.04 -3.28
C THR A 14 4.24 -7.25 -4.40
N ARG A 15 4.98 -6.19 -4.70
CA ARG A 15 6.13 -6.20 -5.64
C ARG A 15 7.46 -6.42 -4.92
N TYR A 16 7.44 -6.43 -3.59
CA TYR A 16 8.63 -6.27 -2.76
C TYR A 16 8.87 -7.42 -1.77
N SER A 17 7.99 -8.44 -1.75
CA SER A 17 8.29 -9.70 -1.10
C SER A 17 9.04 -10.65 -2.04
N ASP A 18 9.49 -11.77 -1.50
CA ASP A 18 10.02 -12.87 -2.32
C ASP A 18 9.00 -13.30 -3.39
N GLY A 19 9.48 -13.48 -4.62
CA GLY A 19 8.68 -13.72 -5.83
C GLY A 19 7.95 -12.51 -6.44
N GLY A 20 7.97 -11.33 -5.81
CA GLY A 20 7.38 -10.10 -6.33
C GLY A 20 8.36 -9.34 -7.23
N ASP A 21 7.85 -8.70 -8.29
CA ASP A 21 8.72 -7.96 -9.22
C ASP A 21 8.04 -6.74 -9.86
N VAL A 22 8.82 -5.96 -10.59
CA VAL A 22 8.38 -4.86 -11.44
C VAL A 22 8.77 -5.14 -12.89
N ASP A 23 8.10 -4.50 -13.84
CA ASP A 23 8.42 -4.63 -15.25
C ASP A 23 9.93 -4.39 -15.50
N PRO A 24 10.64 -5.30 -16.20
CA PRO A 24 12.06 -5.15 -16.48
C PRO A 24 12.38 -3.92 -17.32
N ASN A 25 11.40 -3.34 -18.03
CA ASN A 25 11.59 -2.12 -18.81
C ASN A 25 11.59 -0.84 -17.96
N TRP A 26 11.28 -0.93 -16.66
CA TRP A 26 11.35 0.24 -15.80
C TRP A 26 12.79 0.73 -15.63
N LYS A 27 12.98 2.05 -15.83
CA LYS A 27 14.23 2.71 -15.46
C LYS A 27 14.56 2.40 -14.00
N MET A 28 15.79 1.96 -13.73
CA MET A 28 16.23 1.61 -12.36
C MET A 28 16.02 2.74 -11.35
N SER A 29 16.15 4.00 -11.76
CA SER A 29 15.85 5.16 -10.92
C SER A 29 14.39 5.20 -10.44
N ARG A 30 13.44 4.80 -11.29
CA ARG A 30 12.02 4.71 -10.96
C ARG A 30 11.75 3.56 -9.99
N VAL A 31 12.39 2.40 -10.21
CA VAL A 31 12.30 1.25 -9.30
C VAL A 31 12.81 1.64 -7.91
N LEU A 32 13.99 2.27 -7.86
CA LEU A 32 14.62 2.70 -6.62
C LEU A 32 13.77 3.74 -5.89
N LEU A 33 13.27 4.76 -6.60
CA LEU A 33 12.36 5.75 -6.05
C LEU A 33 11.10 5.11 -5.46
N SER A 34 10.49 4.14 -6.16
CA SER A 34 9.29 3.46 -5.67
C SER A 34 9.58 2.63 -4.42
N LYS A 35 10.71 1.92 -4.38
CA LYS A 35 11.16 1.15 -3.21
C LYS A 35 11.39 2.06 -2.00
N TRP A 36 12.10 3.17 -2.16
CA TRP A 36 12.36 4.13 -1.08
C TRP A 36 11.11 4.83 -0.57
N ALA A 37 10.23 5.27 -1.47
CA ALA A 37 8.98 5.89 -1.09
C ALA A 37 8.10 4.93 -0.25
N ASN A 38 8.00 3.67 -0.71
CA ASN A 38 7.29 2.64 0.03
C ASN A 38 7.95 2.33 1.38
N PHE A 39 9.28 2.21 1.43
CA PHE A 39 10.02 2.00 2.67
C PHE A 39 9.78 3.14 3.68
N GLY A 40 9.87 4.40 3.25
CA GLY A 40 9.62 5.56 4.11
C GLY A 40 8.21 5.56 4.71
N ILE A 41 7.19 5.27 3.89
CA ILE A 41 5.80 5.15 4.35
C ILE A 41 5.65 4.04 5.39
N ARG A 42 6.24 2.86 5.13
CA ARG A 42 6.20 1.74 6.07
C ARG A 42 6.85 2.09 7.40
N THR A 43 8.00 2.77 7.37
CA THR A 43 8.72 3.19 8.57
C THR A 43 7.91 4.20 9.39
N ILE A 44 7.31 5.21 8.75
CA ILE A 44 6.48 6.23 9.42
C ILE A 44 5.29 5.58 10.15
N LEU A 45 4.61 4.65 9.48
CA LEU A 45 3.38 4.04 9.98
C LEU A 45 3.64 2.78 10.81
N GLY A 46 4.87 2.27 10.85
CA GLY A 46 5.21 0.99 11.47
C GLY A 46 4.51 -0.21 10.82
N LEU A 47 4.39 -0.21 9.48
CA LEU A 47 3.68 -1.26 8.75
C LEU A 47 4.52 -2.53 8.59
N ARG A 48 3.87 -3.68 8.80
CA ARG A 48 4.48 -5.01 8.60
C ARG A 48 4.50 -5.43 7.13
N VAL A 49 3.47 -5.10 6.36
CA VAL A 49 3.38 -5.42 4.93
C VAL A 49 4.56 -4.84 4.15
N HIS A 50 5.07 -5.54 3.14
CA HIS A 50 6.16 -5.11 2.29
C HIS A 50 5.73 -4.08 1.24
N ASP A 51 4.48 -4.09 0.76
CA ASP A 51 3.96 -3.07 -0.18
C ASP A 51 2.77 -2.30 0.40
N ALA A 52 3.04 -1.15 1.01
CA ALA A 52 2.02 -0.26 1.55
C ALA A 52 1.35 0.59 0.46
N THR A 53 2.02 0.76 -0.69
CA THR A 53 1.60 1.68 -1.76
C THR A 53 0.78 1.00 -2.85
N GLY A 54 0.81 -0.32 -2.93
CA GLY A 54 0.06 -1.12 -3.89
C GLY A 54 -1.45 -0.99 -3.70
N GLY A 55 -2.16 -0.81 -4.81
CA GLY A 55 -3.64 -0.82 -4.84
C GLY A 55 -4.25 -2.19 -5.13
N PHE A 56 -3.43 -3.18 -5.49
CA PHE A 56 -3.89 -4.54 -5.75
C PHE A 56 -4.08 -5.27 -4.43
N LYS A 57 -5.30 -5.22 -3.88
CA LYS A 57 -5.65 -5.80 -2.58
C LYS A 57 -7.00 -6.50 -2.65
N ALA A 58 -7.12 -7.58 -1.89
CA ALA A 58 -8.36 -8.32 -1.72
C ALA A 58 -8.72 -8.29 -0.23
N TYR A 59 -10.02 -8.22 0.05
CA TYR A 59 -10.51 -8.05 1.41
C TYR A 59 -11.70 -8.97 1.65
N ARG A 60 -11.78 -9.53 2.86
CA ARG A 60 -13.06 -10.00 3.38
C ARG A 60 -14.00 -8.81 3.59
N ARG A 61 -15.31 -9.06 3.52
CA ARG A 61 -16.32 -8.02 3.71
C ARG A 61 -16.23 -7.40 5.11
N GLU A 62 -16.01 -8.25 6.11
CA GLU A 62 -15.88 -7.90 7.52
C GLU A 62 -14.64 -7.03 7.75
N ALA A 63 -13.54 -7.36 7.08
CA ALA A 63 -12.30 -6.56 7.09
C ALA A 63 -12.53 -5.14 6.56
N LEU A 64 -13.23 -5.00 5.42
CA LEU A 64 -13.58 -3.67 4.89
C LEU A 64 -14.45 -2.88 5.88
N ARG A 65 -15.44 -3.52 6.51
CA ARG A 65 -16.27 -2.85 7.52
C ARG A 65 -15.44 -2.37 8.71
N ALA A 66 -14.50 -3.19 9.19
CA ALA A 66 -13.61 -2.85 10.30
C ALA A 66 -12.67 -1.67 9.96
N ILE A 67 -12.13 -1.64 8.74
CA ILE A 67 -11.26 -0.54 8.26
C ILE A 67 -12.02 0.80 8.17
N ASN A 68 -13.33 0.75 7.90
CA ASN A 68 -14.21 1.89 7.68
C ASN A 68 -13.68 2.88 6.62
N PRO A 69 -13.79 2.54 5.31
CA PRO A 69 -13.22 3.33 4.23
C PRO A 69 -13.75 4.77 4.13
N GLU A 70 -14.99 5.00 4.60
CA GLU A 70 -15.61 6.32 4.58
C GLU A 70 -14.93 7.32 5.53
N SER A 71 -14.21 6.81 6.53
CA SER A 71 -13.49 7.65 7.50
C SER A 71 -12.01 7.84 7.15
N LEU A 72 -11.55 7.39 5.97
CA LEU A 72 -10.18 7.63 5.49
C LEU A 72 -9.93 9.14 5.31
N THR A 73 -8.72 9.58 5.66
CA THR A 73 -8.35 11.01 5.72
C THR A 73 -7.25 11.39 4.73
N VAL A 74 -6.53 10.41 4.20
CA VAL A 74 -5.47 10.58 3.21
C VAL A 74 -6.05 10.40 1.82
N ALA A 75 -5.93 11.42 0.98
CA ALA A 75 -6.40 11.38 -0.40
C ALA A 75 -5.32 10.85 -1.37
N GLY A 76 -5.70 10.62 -2.62
CA GLY A 76 -4.78 10.16 -3.67
C GLY A 76 -4.19 8.78 -3.36
N PHE A 77 -2.99 8.47 -3.85
CA PHE A 77 -2.42 7.14 -3.61
C PHE A 77 -2.15 6.83 -2.13
N GLY A 78 -2.05 7.85 -1.27
CA GLY A 78 -1.72 7.69 0.15
C GLY A 78 -2.79 6.94 0.96
N PHE A 79 -4.04 6.91 0.50
CA PHE A 79 -5.09 6.13 1.18
C PHE A 79 -4.74 4.64 1.23
N GLN A 80 -3.95 4.13 0.28
CA GLN A 80 -3.53 2.72 0.28
C GLN A 80 -2.70 2.38 1.51
N ALA A 81 -1.84 3.30 1.92
CA ALA A 81 -1.04 3.16 3.14
C ALA A 81 -1.90 3.32 4.39
N GLU A 82 -2.86 4.25 4.37
CA GLU A 82 -3.83 4.40 5.48
C GLU A 82 -4.68 3.13 5.66
N VAL A 83 -5.14 2.51 4.58
CA VAL A 83 -5.89 1.24 4.64
C VAL A 83 -5.04 0.12 5.25
N ALA A 84 -3.78 -0.02 4.84
CA ALA A 84 -2.87 -1.01 5.43
C ALA A 84 -2.61 -0.71 6.92
N TYR A 85 -2.47 0.56 7.27
CA TYR A 85 -2.31 1.01 8.65
C TYR A 85 -3.52 0.65 9.50
N ARG A 86 -4.73 0.96 9.02
CA ARG A 86 -5.98 0.64 9.72
C ARG A 86 -6.20 -0.86 9.84
N ALA A 87 -5.91 -1.63 8.81
CA ALA A 87 -5.99 -3.09 8.89
C ALA A 87 -5.13 -3.63 10.04
N GLN A 88 -3.89 -3.15 10.14
CA GLN A 88 -2.98 -3.52 11.23
C GLN A 88 -3.48 -3.04 12.60
N GLN A 89 -4.03 -1.82 12.68
CA GLN A 89 -4.57 -1.25 13.92
C GLN A 89 -5.82 -1.98 14.42
N CYS A 90 -6.64 -2.48 13.49
CA CYS A 90 -7.81 -3.31 13.80
C CYS A 90 -7.43 -4.75 14.16
N GLY A 91 -6.14 -5.10 14.20
CA GLY A 91 -5.67 -6.46 14.49
C GLY A 91 -6.01 -7.48 13.40
N LEU A 92 -6.29 -7.02 12.18
CA LEU A 92 -6.65 -7.91 11.07
C LEU A 92 -5.45 -8.75 10.63
N THR A 93 -5.71 -9.99 10.22
CA THR A 93 -4.71 -10.87 9.63
C THR A 93 -4.45 -10.44 8.20
N VAL A 94 -3.26 -9.90 7.94
CA VAL A 94 -2.84 -9.43 6.61
C VAL A 94 -1.76 -10.36 6.07
N SER A 95 -2.01 -10.97 4.90
CA SER A 95 -1.02 -11.73 4.16
C SER A 95 -0.63 -11.03 2.86
N GLU A 96 0.48 -11.46 2.27
CA GLU A 96 1.02 -10.89 1.04
C GLU A 96 1.05 -11.92 -0.09
N HIS A 97 0.71 -11.47 -1.29
CA HIS A 97 0.75 -12.27 -2.49
C HIS A 97 1.69 -11.61 -3.52
N PRO A 98 2.82 -12.24 -3.85
CA PRO A 98 3.75 -11.67 -4.82
C PRO A 98 3.12 -11.55 -6.21
N TYR A 99 3.45 -10.48 -6.93
CA TYR A 99 3.08 -10.30 -8.34
C TYR A 99 4.09 -9.42 -9.08
N THR A 100 4.11 -9.52 -10.41
CA THR A 100 4.88 -8.64 -11.29
C THR A 100 4.04 -7.44 -11.71
N PHE A 101 4.49 -6.23 -11.38
CA PHE A 101 3.83 -4.99 -11.80
C PHE A 101 4.30 -4.55 -13.18
N MET A 102 3.46 -4.79 -14.19
CA MET A 102 3.74 -4.43 -15.58
C MET A 102 3.58 -2.92 -15.85
N GLU A 103 4.34 -2.39 -16.80
CA GLU A 103 4.20 -1.00 -17.22
C GLU A 103 2.86 -0.77 -17.93
N ARG A 104 2.28 0.41 -17.68
CA ARG A 104 1.05 0.82 -18.33
C ARG A 104 1.34 1.16 -19.79
N MET A 105 0.66 0.49 -20.72
CA MET A 105 0.83 0.66 -22.17
C MET A 105 0.31 2.00 -22.72
N ALA A 106 -0.58 2.70 -22.01
CA ALA A 106 -1.17 3.96 -22.48
C ALA A 106 -1.58 4.92 -21.34
N GLY A 107 -1.53 6.23 -21.63
CA GLY A 107 -1.96 7.30 -20.71
C GLY A 107 -0.83 7.90 -19.86
N LYS A 108 -1.04 9.12 -19.36
CA LYS A 108 -0.07 9.83 -18.50
C LYS A 108 -0.24 9.46 -17.03
N SER A 109 0.88 9.41 -16.31
CA SER A 109 0.86 9.21 -14.86
C SER A 109 0.11 10.35 -14.16
N LYS A 110 -0.75 10.01 -13.21
CA LYS A 110 -1.41 10.97 -12.31
C LYS A 110 -0.55 11.34 -11.09
N MET A 111 0.66 10.78 -10.99
CA MET A 111 1.59 11.00 -9.88
C MET A 111 2.45 12.25 -10.11
N SER A 112 2.50 13.14 -9.12
CA SER A 112 3.46 14.24 -9.03
C SER A 112 4.22 14.18 -7.70
N LEU A 113 5.39 14.83 -7.64
CA LEU A 113 6.18 14.94 -6.40
C LEU A 113 5.38 15.62 -5.28
N GLN A 114 4.56 16.61 -5.63
CA GLN A 114 3.70 17.31 -4.68
C GLN A 114 2.70 16.37 -4.00
N ILE A 115 2.03 15.50 -4.78
CA ILE A 115 1.09 14.49 -4.22
C ILE A 115 1.85 13.52 -3.31
N ALA A 116 3.10 13.17 -3.66
CA ALA A 116 3.92 12.31 -2.81
C ALA A 116 4.26 12.97 -1.47
N ILE A 117 4.72 14.22 -1.47
CA ILE A 117 5.04 14.98 -0.25
C ILE A 117 3.80 15.15 0.63
N GLU A 118 2.65 15.49 0.03
CA GLU A 118 1.39 15.62 0.77
C GLU A 118 0.99 14.30 1.44
N ALA A 119 1.10 13.17 0.72
CA ALA A 119 0.82 11.86 1.29
C ALA A 119 1.74 11.55 2.47
N PHE A 120 3.05 11.79 2.34
CA PHE A 120 4.01 11.60 3.42
C PHE A 120 3.66 12.44 4.66
N TRP A 121 3.37 13.74 4.48
CA TRP A 121 3.00 14.63 5.59
C TRP A 121 1.71 14.19 6.29
N ARG A 122 0.65 13.87 5.53
CA ARG A 122 -0.62 13.41 6.09
C ARG A 122 -0.49 12.10 6.84
N LEU A 123 0.29 11.14 6.32
CA LEU A 123 0.53 9.86 7.00
C LEU A 123 1.31 10.03 8.30
N THR A 124 2.27 10.96 8.35
CA THR A 124 2.96 11.32 9.59
C THR A 124 1.99 11.93 10.62
N LEU A 125 1.14 12.87 10.20
CA LEU A 125 0.12 13.44 11.09
C LEU A 125 -0.88 12.39 11.58
N LEU A 126 -1.29 11.45 10.72
CA LEU A 126 -2.15 10.33 11.08
C LEU A 126 -1.52 9.46 12.18
N ARG A 127 -0.21 9.20 12.09
CA ARG A 127 0.54 8.47 13.10
C ARG A 127 0.56 9.22 14.44
N LEU A 128 0.78 10.53 14.41
CA LEU A 128 0.90 11.36 15.61
C LEU A 128 -0.44 11.61 16.33
N LYS A 129 -1.55 11.74 15.61
CA LYS A 129 -2.88 12.00 16.22
C LYS A 129 -3.43 10.86 17.08
N ARG A 130 -2.76 9.71 17.10
CA ARG A 130 -3.26 8.47 17.70
C ARG A 130 -2.27 7.83 18.68
N ASN A 131 -1.19 8.55 18.99
CA ASN A 131 -0.38 8.38 20.21
C ASN A 131 -0.90 9.34 21.27
#